data_AF-A0A183FBG0-F1
#
_entry.id   AF-A0A183FBG0-F1
#
_cell.length_a   1.000
_cell.length_b   1.000
_cell.length_c   1.000
_cell.angle_alpha   90.00
_cell.angle_beta   90.00
_cell.angle_gamma   90.00
#
_symmetry.space_group_name_H-M   'P 1'
#
loop_
_entity.id
_entity.type
_entity.pdbx_description
1 polymer ?
#
loop_
_entity_poly.entity_id
_entity_poly.type
_entity_poly.pdbx_seq_one_letter_code
_entity_poly.pdbx_strand_id
1 'polypeptide(L)'
;LICLAGYMRILSPSFVDEWKKRIINIHPSLLPSFRGAHAVQEAISFGAKVTGCSVHFVDEQVDHGEIVAQAAVPIEETDNEESLHEKIRQEEHRLFPKAMQQVALMLLKSK
;
A
#
# COMPACT_ATOMS: atom_id res chain seq x y z
N LEU A 1 9.99 -7.24 -11.58
CA LEU A 1 8.99 -6.62 -10.68
C LEU A 1 9.74 -6.30 -9.40
N ILE A 2 9.71 -5.04 -8.99
CA ILE A 2 10.28 -4.56 -7.72
C ILE A 2 9.12 -4.42 -6.74
N CYS A 3 9.25 -4.99 -5.55
CA CYS A 3 8.22 -4.98 -4.52
C CYS A 3 8.77 -4.28 -3.28
N LEU A 4 8.17 -3.14 -2.92
CA LEU A 4 8.51 -2.38 -1.72
C LEU A 4 7.65 -2.88 -0.56
N ALA A 5 8.28 -3.48 0.44
CA ALA A 5 7.65 -4.00 1.66
C ALA A 5 8.24 -3.27 2.87
N GLY A 6 7.68 -2.11 3.24
CA GLY A 6 8.24 -1.27 4.31
C GLY A 6 9.54 -0.57 3.92
N TYR A 7 9.71 -0.21 2.64
CA TYR A 7 10.88 0.55 2.18
C TYR A 7 10.69 2.05 2.45
N MET A 8 11.32 2.55 3.50
CA MET A 8 11.10 3.92 4.02
C MET A 8 11.95 5.00 3.35
N ARG A 9 12.26 4.86 2.05
CA ARG A 9 13.02 5.88 1.29
C ARG A 9 12.32 6.23 -0.01
N ILE A 10 12.44 7.50 -0.39
CA ILE A 10 11.95 7.99 -1.68
C ILE A 10 12.91 7.50 -2.77
N LEU A 11 12.37 6.82 -3.79
CA LEU A 11 13.12 6.41 -4.97
C LEU A 11 13.40 7.64 -5.86
N SER A 12 14.56 7.66 -6.52
CA SER A 12 14.86 8.75 -7.44
C SER A 12 13.92 8.73 -8.66
N PRO A 13 13.55 9.89 -9.22
CA PRO A 13 12.70 9.94 -10.42
C PRO A 13 13.26 9.12 -11.58
N SER A 14 14.58 9.14 -11.78
CA SER A 14 15.25 8.34 -12.82
C SER A 14 15.05 6.83 -12.64
N PHE A 15 15.06 6.35 -11.40
CA PHE A 15 14.84 4.93 -11.11
C PHE A 15 13.37 4.54 -11.30
N VAL A 16 12.46 5.42 -10.88
CA VAL A 16 11.01 5.22 -11.07
C VAL A 16 10.67 5.17 -12.56
N ASP A 17 11.25 6.04 -13.38
CA ASP A 17 11.03 6.06 -14.83
C ASP A 17 11.61 4.79 -15.52
N GLU A 18 12.84 4.39 -15.17
CA GLU A 18 13.46 3.16 -15.68
C GLU A 18 12.60 1.91 -15.40
N TRP A 19 11.94 1.88 -14.25
CA TRP A 19 11.11 0.76 -13.80
C TRP A 19 9.61 1.06 -13.83
N LYS A 20 9.18 2.00 -14.68
CA LYS A 20 7.78 2.40 -14.81
C LYS A 20 6.85 1.21 -15.00
N LYS A 21 5.74 1.19 -14.24
CA LYS A 21 4.76 0.08 -14.17
C LYS A 21 5.36 -1.28 -13.79
N ARG A 22 6.52 -1.31 -13.14
CA ARG A 22 7.21 -2.51 -12.65
C ARG A 22 7.66 -2.41 -11.19
N ILE A 23 7.26 -1.35 -10.48
CA ILE A 23 7.47 -1.17 -9.05
C ILE A 23 6.10 -1.13 -8.37
N ILE A 24 5.89 -1.93 -7.34
CA ILE A 24 4.69 -1.86 -6.50
C ILE A 24 5.07 -1.65 -5.04
N ASN A 25 4.21 -0.95 -4.30
CA ASN A 25 4.33 -0.69 -2.88
C ASN A 25 3.06 -1.12 -2.15
N ILE A 26 3.21 -1.59 -0.91
CA ILE A 26 2.10 -1.79 0.04
C ILE A 26 2.09 -0.62 1.02
N HIS A 27 0.92 -0.01 1.19
CA HIS A 27 0.72 1.14 2.07
C HIS A 27 -0.43 0.86 3.06
N PRO A 28 -0.28 1.16 4.37
CA PRO A 28 -1.26 0.82 5.41
C PRO A 28 -2.42 1.82 5.49
N SER A 29 -3.05 2.13 4.35
CA SER A 29 -4.34 2.80 4.30
C SER A 29 -5.13 2.41 3.04
N LEU A 30 -6.41 2.79 3.01
CA LEU A 30 -7.19 2.83 1.79
C LEU A 30 -6.91 4.14 1.04
N LEU A 31 -5.93 4.11 0.13
CA LEU A 31 -5.60 5.24 -0.74
C LEU A 31 -6.82 5.66 -1.56
N PRO A 32 -7.03 6.98 -1.79
CA PRO A 32 -6.09 8.08 -1.56
C PRO A 32 -6.06 8.67 -0.13
N SER A 33 -6.80 8.11 0.83
CA SER A 33 -6.81 8.60 2.21
C SER A 33 -5.50 8.28 2.95
N PHE A 34 -5.08 9.18 3.86
CA PHE A 34 -3.97 8.96 4.81
C PHE A 34 -2.67 8.50 4.12
N ARG A 35 -2.06 9.37 3.31
CA ARG A 35 -0.77 9.12 2.63
C ARG A 35 0.40 9.37 3.58
N GLY A 36 1.56 8.78 3.28
CA GLY A 36 2.80 9.04 4.01
C GLY A 36 2.95 8.25 5.30
N ALA A 37 3.92 8.63 6.12
CA ALA A 37 4.46 7.77 7.17
C ALA A 37 3.53 7.46 8.36
N HIS A 38 2.47 8.26 8.57
CA HIS A 38 1.62 8.21 9.77
C HIS A 38 0.18 7.78 9.47
N ALA A 39 -0.03 7.04 8.38
CA ALA A 39 -1.35 6.72 7.86
C ALA A 39 -2.34 6.10 8.89
N VAL A 40 -1.85 5.20 9.74
CA VAL A 40 -2.67 4.52 10.76
C VAL A 40 -3.07 5.48 11.88
N GLN A 41 -2.11 6.26 12.38
CA GLN A 41 -2.37 7.29 13.38
C GLN A 41 -3.34 8.36 12.87
N GLU A 42 -3.20 8.78 11.61
CA GLU A 42 -4.11 9.74 10.97
C GLU A 42 -5.53 9.18 10.84
N ALA A 43 -5.68 7.89 10.48
CA ALA A 43 -6.99 7.25 10.40
C ALA A 43 -7.72 7.22 11.76
N ILE A 44 -7.01 6.90 12.84
CA ILE A 44 -7.55 6.92 14.21
C ILE A 44 -7.91 8.36 14.60
N SER A 45 -7.00 9.31 14.39
CA SER A 45 -7.19 10.71 14.79
C SER A 45 -8.34 11.38 14.03
N PHE A 46 -8.56 10.98 12.78
CA PHE A 46 -9.71 11.40 11.99
C PHE A 46 -11.04 10.82 12.49
N GLY A 47 -11.01 9.75 13.29
CA GLY A 47 -12.19 9.03 13.73
C GLY A 47 -12.79 8.14 12.63
N ALA A 48 -11.96 7.66 11.70
CA ALA A 48 -12.41 6.73 10.67
C ALA A 48 -12.95 5.45 11.30
N LYS A 49 -13.97 4.84 10.66
CA LYS A 49 -14.54 3.55 11.07
C LYS A 49 -14.08 2.38 10.21
N VAL A 50 -13.45 2.69 9.08
CA VAL A 50 -12.85 1.72 8.16
C VAL A 50 -11.54 2.31 7.65
N THR A 51 -10.49 1.49 7.65
CA THR A 51 -9.22 1.75 6.96
C THR A 51 -8.83 0.48 6.21
N GLY A 52 -7.54 0.22 5.98
CA GLY A 52 -7.08 -0.97 5.30
C GLY A 52 -5.66 -0.85 4.81
N CYS A 53 -5.35 -1.57 3.75
CA CYS A 53 -4.10 -1.42 3.01
C CYS A 53 -4.34 -1.37 1.50
N SER A 54 -3.43 -0.72 0.80
CA SER A 54 -3.45 -0.56 -0.66
C SER A 54 -2.14 -1.03 -1.26
N VAL A 55 -2.22 -1.89 -2.26
CA VAL A 55 -1.10 -2.15 -3.17
C VAL A 55 -1.25 -1.26 -4.37
N HIS A 56 -0.23 -0.48 -4.69
CA HIS A 56 -0.26 0.44 -5.82
C HIS A 56 1.06 0.41 -6.60
N PHE A 57 1.01 0.83 -7.86
CA PHE A 57 2.22 1.12 -8.61
C PHE A 57 2.89 2.38 -8.05
N VAL A 58 4.22 2.37 -7.99
CA VAL A 58 4.98 3.56 -7.59
C VAL A 58 5.11 4.50 -8.79
N ASP A 59 4.85 5.78 -8.56
CA ASP A 59 5.18 6.88 -9.46
C ASP A 59 6.02 7.94 -8.71
N GLU A 60 6.21 9.12 -9.32
CA GLU A 60 7.03 10.19 -8.75
C GLU A 60 6.39 10.86 -7.52
N GLN A 61 5.09 10.64 -7.29
CA GLN A 61 4.35 11.18 -6.16
C GLN A 61 4.16 10.10 -5.10
N VAL A 62 4.34 10.47 -3.83
CA VAL A 62 4.19 9.56 -2.69
C VAL A 62 2.74 9.05 -2.62
N ASP A 63 2.59 7.73 -2.56
CA ASP A 63 1.31 7.02 -2.39
C ASP A 63 0.19 7.49 -3.33
N HIS A 64 0.55 7.80 -4.58
CA HIS A 64 -0.36 8.36 -5.59
C HIS A 64 -0.71 7.39 -6.71
N GLY A 65 0.23 6.51 -7.07
CA GLY A 65 0.11 5.73 -8.31
C GLY A 65 -1.07 4.76 -8.34
N GLU A 66 -1.29 4.19 -9.52
CA GLU A 66 -2.46 3.36 -9.83
C GLU A 66 -2.60 2.18 -8.85
N ILE A 67 -3.80 2.04 -8.29
CA ILE A 67 -4.13 0.98 -7.34
C ILE A 67 -4.20 -0.37 -8.06
N VAL A 68 -3.46 -1.34 -7.55
CA VAL A 68 -3.51 -2.74 -7.99
C VAL A 68 -4.57 -3.51 -7.22
N ALA A 69 -4.62 -3.34 -5.90
CA ALA A 69 -5.54 -4.05 -5.02
C ALA A 69 -5.69 -3.31 -3.68
N GLN A 70 -6.83 -3.51 -3.00
CA GLN A 70 -7.08 -2.99 -1.66
C GLN A 70 -7.75 -4.04 -0.79
N ALA A 71 -7.54 -3.95 0.52
CA ALA A 71 -8.25 -4.71 1.53
C ALA A 71 -8.67 -3.76 2.65
N ALA A 72 -9.94 -3.82 3.05
CA ALA A 72 -10.50 -2.98 4.10
C ALA A 72 -10.47 -3.70 5.45
N VAL A 73 -10.32 -2.92 6.52
CA VAL A 73 -10.29 -3.36 7.91
C VAL A 73 -11.17 -2.41 8.74
N PRO A 74 -12.09 -2.92 9.58
CA PRO A 74 -12.87 -2.07 10.49
C PRO A 74 -11.97 -1.51 11.61
N ILE A 75 -12.26 -0.27 12.02
CA ILE A 75 -11.67 0.36 13.21
C ILE A 75 -12.71 0.28 14.31
N GLU A 76 -12.42 -0.52 15.35
CA GLU A 76 -13.27 -0.69 16.51
C GLU A 76 -13.02 0.43 17.53
N GLU A 77 -14.02 0.75 18.37
CA GLU A 77 -13.86 1.79 19.41
C GLU A 77 -12.75 1.48 20.42
N THR A 78 -12.38 0.20 20.56
CA THR A 78 -11.31 -0.25 21.45
C THR A 78 -9.93 -0.28 20.79
N ASP A 79 -9.84 0.00 19.48
CA ASP A 79 -8.56 -0.03 18.78
C ASP A 79 -7.68 1.15 19.19
N ASN A 80 -6.42 0.82 19.46
CA ASN A 80 -5.31 1.76 19.45
C ASN A 80 -4.44 1.57 18.20
N GLU A 81 -3.44 2.43 18.01
CA GLU A 81 -2.55 2.40 16.84
C GLU A 81 -1.89 1.04 16.61
N GLU A 82 -1.39 0.39 17.67
CA GLU A 82 -0.74 -0.92 17.58
C GLU A 82 -1.71 -2.01 17.14
N SER A 83 -2.89 -2.09 17.78
CA SER A 83 -3.91 -3.08 17.46
C SER A 83 -4.47 -2.91 16.04
N LEU A 84 -4.61 -1.67 15.58
CA LEU A 84 -5.05 -1.39 14.22
C LEU A 84 -3.96 -1.74 13.20
N HIS A 85 -2.70 -1.40 13.50
CA HIS A 85 -1.57 -1.83 12.68
C HIS A 85 -1.51 -3.35 12.52
N GLU A 86 -1.77 -4.11 13.59
CA GLU A 86 -1.81 -5.58 13.51
C GLU A 86 -2.87 -6.08 12.52
N LYS A 87 -4.10 -5.55 12.62
CA LYS A 87 -5.20 -5.94 11.71
C LYS A 87 -4.86 -5.60 10.25
N ILE A 88 -4.31 -4.42 10.02
CA ILE A 88 -3.86 -4.00 8.68
C ILE A 88 -2.76 -4.94 8.17
N ARG A 89 -1.76 -5.26 9.00
CA ARG A 89 -0.64 -6.14 8.64
C ARG A 89 -1.09 -7.56 8.26
N GLN A 90 -2.10 -8.09 8.94
CA GLN A 90 -2.72 -9.38 8.55
C GLN A 90 -3.27 -9.32 7.12
N GLU A 91 -3.95 -8.22 6.78
CA GLU A 91 -4.45 -8.00 5.42
C GLU A 91 -3.33 -7.74 4.42
N GLU A 92 -2.26 -7.01 4.78
CA GLU A 92 -1.08 -6.81 3.93
C GLU A 92 -0.42 -8.14 3.57
N HIS A 93 -0.21 -9.02 4.55
CA HIS A 93 0.35 -10.36 4.33
C HIS A 93 -0.50 -11.22 3.38
N ARG A 94 -1.82 -11.00 3.38
CA ARG A 94 -2.75 -11.71 2.48
C ARG A 94 -2.82 -11.07 1.09
N LEU A 95 -2.84 -9.74 1.03
CA LEU A 95 -3.09 -8.95 -0.17
C LEU A 95 -1.83 -8.84 -1.05
N PHE A 96 -0.69 -8.55 -0.44
CA PHE A 96 0.52 -8.20 -1.18
C PHE A 96 1.04 -9.35 -2.04
N PRO A 97 1.10 -10.62 -1.56
CA PRO A 97 1.46 -11.75 -2.42
C PRO A 97 0.53 -11.96 -3.62
N LYS A 98 -0.77 -11.74 -3.45
CA LYS A 98 -1.74 -11.86 -4.55
C LYS A 98 -1.52 -10.78 -5.60
N ALA A 99 -1.30 -9.54 -5.16
CA ALA A 99 -0.99 -8.43 -6.05
C ALA A 99 0.35 -8.65 -6.78
N MET A 100 1.38 -9.14 -6.09
CA MET A 100 2.66 -9.53 -6.71
C MET A 100 2.45 -10.54 -7.84
N GLN A 101 1.67 -11.60 -7.61
CA GLN A 101 1.36 -12.62 -8.62
C GLN A 101 0.58 -12.03 -9.80
N GLN A 102 -0.45 -11.21 -9.54
CA GLN A 102 -1.24 -10.56 -10.57
C GLN A 102 -0.36 -9.70 -11.50
N VAL A 103 0.50 -8.85 -10.92
CA VAL A 103 1.39 -7.98 -11.68
C VAL A 103 2.45 -8.78 -12.43
N ALA A 104 3.02 -9.82 -11.81
CA ALA A 104 3.98 -10.70 -12.48
C ALA A 104 3.36 -11.40 -13.70
N LEU A 105 2.15 -11.93 -13.57
CA LEU A 105 1.43 -12.55 -14.69
C LEU A 105 1.12 -11.54 -15.81
N MET A 106 0.72 -10.32 -15.46
CA MET A 106 0.54 -9.24 -16.44
C MET A 106 1.84 -8.97 -17.21
N LEU A 107 2.97 -8.81 -16.51
CA LEU A 107 4.27 -8.53 -17.13
C LEU A 107 4.78 -9.66 -18.00
N LEU A 108 4.47 -10.92 -17.67
CA LEU A 108 4.84 -12.09 -18.49
C LEU A 108 4.00 -12.20 -19.77
N LYS A 109 2.74 -11.75 -19.75
CA LYS A 109 1.84 -11.75 -20.93
C LYS A 109 2.12 -10.62 -21.90
N SER A 110 2.69 -9.52 -21.42
CA SER A 110 3.05 -8.35 -22.25
C SER A 110 4.40 -8.46 -22.94
N LYS A 111 5.06 -9.62 -22.84
CA LYS A 111 6.29 -9.97 -23.58
C LYS A 111 5.94 -10.84 -24.78
#